data_AF-A0A3G1KP99-F1
#
_entry.id   AF-A0A3G1KP99-F1
#
_cell.length_a   1.000
_cell.length_b   1.000
_cell.length_c   1.000
_cell.angle_alpha   90.00
_cell.angle_beta   90.00
_cell.angle_gamma   90.00
#
_symmetry.space_group_name_H-M   'P 1'
#
loop_
_entity.id
_entity.type
_entity.pdbx_description
1 polymer ?
#
loop_
_entity_poly.entity_id
_entity_poly.type
_entity_poly.pdbx_seq_one_letter_code
_entity_poly.pdbx_strand_id
1 'polypeptide(L)'
;MMRVFRKRRRTSPHKEEEIPTQVSENIPCVDQKMIQLPLSEVVPRDMQQSLRGSKKRFSEEIDYNLSLLTKLLPTKNLLCERFLVGDISQTRVILTYLNHRANPGIVQEVGERIKGIKTDIVLDSIYIERNIEDSHLSPFPQIEATQEPDVAESALLQGRVAIFVDSSPDVLLAPATFFDLMDTKDDVYMRWFIAASFFRIARYVMFFIATSLPALFIALSSYNPEMLPTKFLLLLLASREETPLPIYIEAFIMMGVIEAIRMMMIRMPSQVGTVIALLSGITLVIAGLSAGFIGPGVVIMATLAMIASFGLPNFDLRISVRMIQFFTMLMTTVLGIFGFAVAFFMITVHLATLKSFGIPYTAPLAPLEPSGWGHTILRKTTEQMPQDETYQPLGEQR
;
A
#
# COMPACT_ATOMS: atom_id res chain seq x y z
N MET A 1 24.06 -82.75 27.15
CA MET A 1 23.95 -81.95 25.92
C MET A 1 23.49 -80.55 26.34
N MET A 2 24.30 -79.49 26.20
CA MET A 2 24.63 -78.71 24.99
C MET A 2 23.49 -77.84 24.41
N ARG A 3 23.66 -76.51 24.54
CA ARG A 3 23.38 -75.42 23.53
C ARG A 3 21.89 -75.18 23.14
N VAL A 4 21.40 -74.00 22.73
CA VAL A 4 21.91 -72.63 22.42
C VAL A 4 20.90 -71.62 23.05
N PHE A 5 21.26 -70.52 23.73
CA PHE A 5 21.36 -69.09 23.25
C PHE A 5 20.46 -68.70 22.04
N ARG A 6 19.99 -67.45 21.77
CA ARG A 6 20.04 -66.05 22.29
C ARG A 6 18.79 -65.33 21.68
N LYS A 7 18.29 -64.12 21.97
CA LYS A 7 18.62 -62.94 22.83
C LYS A 7 17.29 -62.15 23.06
N ARG A 8 17.08 -61.45 24.18
CA ARG A 8 15.99 -60.45 24.32
C ARG A 8 16.22 -59.21 23.43
N ARG A 9 15.14 -58.59 22.91
CA ARG A 9 15.06 -57.14 22.64
C ARG A 9 14.03 -56.54 23.61
N ARG A 10 14.37 -55.41 24.24
CA ARG A 10 13.42 -54.51 24.92
C ARG A 10 13.05 -53.42 23.93
N THR A 11 11.81 -52.95 23.97
CA THR A 11 11.43 -51.65 23.39
C THR A 11 12.03 -50.52 24.21
N SER A 12 12.44 -49.44 23.54
CA SER A 12 12.78 -48.14 24.12
C SER A 12 11.63 -47.16 23.86
N PRO A 13 11.46 -46.10 24.66
CA PRO A 13 10.40 -45.11 24.44
C PRO A 13 10.60 -44.35 23.13
N HIS A 14 9.55 -43.64 22.71
CA HIS A 14 9.64 -42.65 21.63
C HIS A 14 10.73 -41.62 21.95
N LYS A 15 11.51 -41.26 20.93
CA LYS A 15 12.10 -39.93 20.89
C LYS A 15 11.00 -38.96 20.48
N GLU A 16 10.94 -37.82 21.14
CA GLU A 16 10.43 -36.61 20.52
C GLU A 16 11.46 -36.20 19.44
N GLU A 17 11.00 -35.95 18.22
CA GLU A 17 11.86 -35.39 17.17
C GLU A 17 11.86 -33.88 17.35
N GLU A 18 13.03 -33.34 17.73
CA GLU A 18 13.24 -31.90 17.85
C GLU A 18 13.00 -31.24 16.49
N ILE A 19 11.97 -30.39 16.41
CA ILE A 19 11.72 -29.53 15.24
C ILE A 19 13.00 -28.72 15.00
N PRO A 20 13.58 -28.73 13.79
CA PRO A 20 14.88 -28.11 13.55
C PRO A 20 14.84 -26.61 13.83
N THR A 21 15.60 -26.19 14.84
CA THR A 21 15.70 -24.81 15.31
C THR A 21 16.05 -23.89 14.14
N GLN A 22 15.22 -22.86 13.88
CA GLN A 22 15.41 -22.01 12.71
C GLN A 22 16.74 -21.25 12.78
N VAL A 23 17.63 -21.55 11.83
CA VAL A 23 18.98 -20.98 11.74
C VAL A 23 18.90 -19.57 11.16
N SER A 24 18.72 -18.56 12.02
CA SER A 24 18.92 -17.16 11.64
C SER A 24 20.42 -16.84 11.62
N GLU A 25 21.10 -17.37 10.60
CA GLU A 25 22.42 -16.91 10.17
C GLU A 25 22.26 -15.86 9.08
N ASN A 26 22.92 -14.72 9.22
CA ASN A 26 22.77 -13.57 8.33
C ASN A 26 23.65 -13.77 7.08
N ILE A 27 23.17 -14.60 6.17
CA ILE A 27 23.89 -15.02 4.96
C ILE A 27 23.81 -13.90 3.91
N PRO A 28 24.91 -13.53 3.24
CA PRO A 28 24.87 -12.61 2.10
C PRO A 28 23.97 -13.18 0.99
N CYS A 29 23.03 -12.40 0.46
CA CYS A 29 22.09 -12.85 -0.58
C CYS A 29 22.79 -13.32 -1.86
N VAL A 30 24.05 -12.91 -2.09
CA VAL A 30 24.85 -13.29 -3.26
C VAL A 30 25.48 -14.68 -3.07
N ASP A 31 24.64 -15.72 -3.03
CA ASP A 31 25.09 -17.10 -3.16
C ASP A 31 25.43 -17.38 -4.64
N GLN A 32 26.68 -17.76 -4.92
CA GLN A 32 27.24 -17.79 -6.29
C GLN A 32 26.50 -18.73 -7.26
N LYS A 33 25.69 -19.67 -6.75
CA LYS A 33 24.88 -20.57 -7.57
C LYS A 33 23.64 -19.92 -8.20
N MET A 34 23.06 -18.88 -7.61
CA MET A 34 21.83 -18.25 -8.15
C MET A 34 22.05 -17.56 -9.51
N ILE A 35 23.30 -17.21 -9.84
CA ILE A 35 23.69 -16.56 -11.09
C ILE A 35 23.43 -17.45 -12.33
N GLN A 36 23.19 -18.75 -12.15
CA GLN A 36 23.00 -19.72 -13.25
C GLN A 36 21.54 -20.12 -13.53
N LEU A 37 20.54 -19.55 -12.85
CA LEU A 37 19.16 -19.67 -13.32
C LEU A 37 19.04 -18.98 -14.69
N PRO A 38 18.66 -19.69 -15.77
CA PRO A 38 18.32 -19.02 -17.01
C PRO A 38 17.08 -18.18 -16.73
N LEU A 39 17.18 -16.86 -16.92
CA LEU A 39 16.03 -15.96 -16.93
C LEU A 39 15.23 -16.25 -18.20
N SER A 40 14.51 -17.37 -18.19
CA SER A 40 13.54 -17.79 -19.21
C SER A 40 12.58 -16.63 -19.48
N GLU A 41 12.16 -16.50 -20.74
CA GLU A 41 11.56 -15.27 -21.26
C GLU A 41 10.45 -14.76 -20.35
N VAL A 42 10.75 -13.67 -19.64
CA VAL A 42 9.88 -13.10 -18.62
C VAL A 42 8.58 -12.67 -19.31
N VAL A 43 7.54 -13.46 -19.10
CA VAL A 43 6.21 -13.22 -19.68
C VAL A 43 5.83 -11.78 -19.40
N PRO A 44 5.45 -10.97 -20.41
CA PRO A 44 5.06 -9.59 -20.19
C PRO A 44 3.72 -9.53 -19.45
N ARG A 45 3.79 -9.62 -18.10
CA ARG A 45 2.65 -9.52 -17.19
C ARG A 45 2.17 -8.06 -17.11
N ASP A 46 1.37 -7.76 -18.14
CA ASP A 46 0.58 -6.58 -18.43
C ASP A 46 1.31 -5.32 -18.91
N MET A 47 0.66 -4.65 -19.88
CA MET A 47 1.14 -3.42 -20.53
C MET A 47 0.82 -2.18 -19.69
N GLN A 48 1.34 -2.10 -18.46
CA GLN A 48 1.47 -0.80 -17.80
C GLN A 48 2.52 0.02 -18.55
N GLN A 49 2.07 1.10 -19.20
CA GLN A 49 2.91 2.05 -19.91
C GLN A 49 3.70 2.94 -18.92
N SER A 50 4.68 2.37 -18.22
CA SER A 50 5.78 3.21 -17.74
C SER A 50 6.59 3.65 -18.97
N LEU A 51 6.61 4.96 -19.24
CA LEU A 51 7.26 5.52 -20.43
C LEU A 51 8.78 5.29 -20.40
N ARG A 52 9.35 5.14 -19.19
CA ARG A 52 10.77 4.91 -18.90
C ARG A 52 10.90 4.19 -17.56
N GLY A 53 11.70 3.14 -17.49
CA GLY A 53 11.96 2.36 -16.28
C GLY A 53 12.28 0.90 -16.62
N SER A 54 12.45 0.05 -15.62
CA SER A 54 12.46 -1.40 -15.88
C SER A 54 11.07 -1.87 -16.30
N LYS A 55 11.04 -2.86 -17.21
CA LYS A 55 9.83 -3.61 -17.55
C LYS A 55 9.74 -4.97 -16.84
N LYS A 56 10.71 -5.27 -15.98
CA LYS A 56 10.71 -6.51 -15.19
C LYS A 56 9.76 -6.38 -14.02
N ARG A 57 9.25 -7.52 -13.56
CA ARG A 57 8.44 -7.67 -12.35
C ARG A 57 8.95 -8.86 -11.56
N PHE A 58 8.56 -8.92 -10.29
CA PHE A 58 8.67 -10.13 -9.50
C PHE A 58 7.68 -11.22 -10.02
N SER A 59 7.95 -12.46 -9.67
CA SER A 59 7.13 -13.65 -9.96
C SER A 59 6.78 -14.40 -8.67
N GLU A 60 5.94 -15.44 -8.75
CA GLU A 60 5.70 -16.33 -7.61
C GLU A 60 6.95 -17.11 -7.14
N GLU A 61 8.05 -17.12 -7.91
CA GLU A 61 9.28 -17.84 -7.58
C GLU A 61 10.25 -16.97 -6.77
N ILE A 62 10.39 -17.24 -5.46
CA ILE A 62 11.26 -16.46 -4.56
C ILE A 62 12.74 -16.44 -5.01
N ASP A 63 13.23 -17.54 -5.59
CA ASP A 63 14.62 -17.66 -6.05
C ASP A 63 14.88 -16.81 -7.31
N TYR A 64 13.88 -16.66 -8.20
CA TYR A 64 13.92 -15.70 -9.30
C TYR A 64 13.92 -14.26 -8.77
N ASN A 65 13.06 -13.96 -7.80
CA ASN A 65 12.94 -12.62 -7.22
C ASN A 65 14.26 -12.14 -6.57
N LEU A 66 14.92 -13.01 -5.79
CA LEU A 66 16.23 -12.72 -5.20
C LEU A 66 17.34 -12.63 -6.25
N SER A 67 17.31 -13.49 -7.28
CA SER A 67 18.25 -13.41 -8.41
C SER A 67 18.11 -12.11 -9.22
N LEU A 68 16.90 -11.55 -9.25
CA LEU A 68 16.61 -10.29 -9.91
C LEU A 68 17.05 -9.10 -9.05
N LEU A 69 16.76 -9.11 -7.74
CA LEU A 69 17.19 -8.06 -6.80
C LEU A 69 18.72 -7.99 -6.69
N THR A 70 19.40 -9.12 -6.51
CA THR A 70 20.88 -9.19 -6.43
C THR A 70 21.57 -8.74 -7.73
N LYS A 71 20.85 -8.74 -8.85
CA LYS A 71 21.31 -8.20 -10.14
C LYS A 71 21.12 -6.68 -10.29
N LEU A 72 20.21 -6.07 -9.52
CA LEU A 72 20.08 -4.62 -9.38
C LEU A 72 21.06 -4.08 -8.32
N LEU A 73 21.12 -4.74 -7.16
CA LEU A 73 22.01 -4.45 -6.04
C LEU A 73 23.15 -5.50 -5.91
N PRO A 74 24.19 -5.47 -6.77
CA PRO A 74 25.32 -6.41 -6.72
C PRO A 74 26.31 -6.07 -5.59
N THR A 75 25.83 -6.07 -4.35
CA THR A 75 26.61 -5.72 -3.15
C THR A 75 26.64 -6.85 -2.12
N LYS A 76 27.79 -7.02 -1.46
CA LYS A 76 27.95 -7.97 -0.34
C LYS A 76 27.23 -7.53 0.94
N ASN A 77 26.77 -6.27 0.99
CA ASN A 77 26.06 -5.71 2.15
C ASN A 77 24.56 -6.06 2.14
N LEU A 78 24.07 -6.75 1.10
CA LEU A 78 22.70 -7.26 1.01
C LEU A 78 22.64 -8.61 1.74
N LEU A 79 22.00 -8.64 2.91
CA LEU A 79 21.86 -9.81 3.76
C LEU A 79 20.45 -10.39 3.65
N CYS A 80 20.36 -11.71 3.72
CA CYS A 80 19.14 -12.50 3.61
C CYS A 80 19.00 -13.40 4.83
N GLU A 81 17.98 -13.15 5.66
CA GLU A 81 17.56 -14.05 6.73
C GLU A 81 16.39 -14.92 6.24
N ARG A 82 16.47 -16.23 6.47
CA ARG A 82 15.52 -17.23 5.95
C ARG A 82 14.67 -17.80 7.07
N PHE A 83 13.36 -17.83 6.85
CA PHE A 83 12.36 -18.35 7.77
C PHE A 83 11.47 -19.38 7.07
N LEU A 84 10.88 -20.27 7.87
CA LEU A 84 9.82 -21.18 7.45
C LEU A 84 8.57 -20.86 8.27
N VAL A 85 7.45 -20.60 7.60
CA VAL A 85 6.19 -20.19 8.25
C VAL A 85 5.06 -21.10 7.76
N GLY A 86 4.30 -21.67 8.70
CA GLY A 86 3.19 -22.57 8.43
C GLY A 86 3.32 -23.92 9.15
N ASP A 87 2.31 -24.30 9.93
CA ASP A 87 2.30 -25.54 10.73
C ASP A 87 1.97 -26.79 9.89
N ILE A 88 1.14 -26.66 8.84
CA ILE A 88 0.79 -27.73 7.90
C ILE A 88 1.64 -27.65 6.62
N SER A 89 1.86 -26.44 6.10
CA SER A 89 2.65 -26.18 4.90
C SER A 89 3.70 -25.11 5.17
N GLN A 90 4.96 -25.52 5.29
CA GLN A 90 6.09 -24.62 5.56
C GLN A 90 6.47 -23.81 4.30
N THR A 91 5.88 -22.62 4.17
CA THR A 91 6.20 -21.66 3.12
C THR A 91 7.51 -20.94 3.46
N ARG A 92 8.40 -20.76 2.46
CA ARG A 92 9.65 -20.00 2.63
C ARG A 92 9.35 -18.50 2.70
N VAL A 93 9.91 -17.83 3.70
CA VAL A 93 9.88 -16.37 3.84
C VAL A 93 11.32 -15.88 3.97
N ILE A 94 11.71 -14.84 3.22
CA ILE A 94 13.08 -14.32 3.24
C ILE A 94 13.07 -12.81 3.46
N LEU A 95 13.59 -12.41 4.62
CA LEU A 95 13.82 -11.02 4.99
C LEU A 95 15.15 -10.56 4.39
N THR A 96 15.11 -9.50 3.59
CA THR A 96 16.25 -8.95 2.86
C THR A 96 16.49 -7.49 3.25
N TYR A 97 17.73 -7.12 3.54
CA TYR A 97 18.07 -5.76 3.95
C TYR A 97 19.53 -5.39 3.61
N LEU A 98 19.82 -4.08 3.59
CA LEU A 98 21.18 -3.56 3.45
C LEU A 98 21.78 -3.27 4.83
N ASN A 99 22.75 -4.09 5.27
CA ASN A 99 23.37 -4.06 6.62
C ASN A 99 24.03 -2.73 7.03
N HIS A 100 24.21 -1.81 6.09
CA HIS A 100 24.87 -0.50 6.26
C HIS A 100 23.90 0.68 6.06
N ARG A 101 22.60 0.38 6.00
CA ARG A 101 21.50 1.32 5.71
C ARG A 101 20.29 1.06 6.61
N ALA A 102 19.90 -0.20 6.77
CA ALA A 102 18.77 -0.57 7.59
C ALA A 102 19.07 -0.46 9.09
N ASN A 103 18.11 0.05 9.86
CA ASN A 103 18.16 0.09 11.31
C ASN A 103 18.06 -1.34 11.87
N PRO A 104 19.05 -1.82 12.65
CA PRO A 104 19.06 -3.19 13.18
C PRO A 104 17.88 -3.48 14.12
N GLY A 105 17.31 -2.46 14.78
CA GLY A 105 16.11 -2.62 15.61
C GLY A 105 14.87 -2.99 14.78
N ILE A 106 14.71 -2.38 13.60
CA ILE A 106 13.61 -2.71 12.67
C ILE A 106 13.81 -4.10 12.07
N VAL A 107 15.05 -4.43 11.67
CA VAL A 107 15.39 -5.78 11.17
C VAL A 107 15.05 -6.84 12.21
N GLN A 108 15.45 -6.63 13.48
CA GLN A 108 15.15 -7.53 14.57
C GLN A 108 13.64 -7.60 14.85
N GLU A 109 12.93 -6.47 14.92
CA GLU A 109 11.49 -6.42 15.16
C GLU A 109 10.69 -7.16 14.08
N VAL A 110 11.01 -6.94 12.80
CA VAL A 110 10.40 -7.67 11.67
C VAL A 110 10.74 -9.16 11.75
N GLY A 111 11.99 -9.52 12.02
CA GLY A 111 12.41 -10.92 12.16
C GLY A 111 11.75 -11.66 13.33
N GLU A 112 11.57 -10.99 14.47
CA GLU A 112 10.85 -11.54 15.63
C GLU A 112 9.36 -11.68 15.36
N ARG A 113 8.72 -10.71 14.69
CA ARG A 113 7.32 -10.80 14.25
C ARG A 113 7.11 -11.97 13.27
N ILE A 114 7.98 -12.15 12.28
CA ILE A 114 7.92 -13.29 11.34
C ILE A 114 8.07 -14.63 12.09
N LYS A 115 9.01 -14.74 13.05
CA LYS A 115 9.15 -15.93 13.92
C LYS A 115 7.93 -16.16 14.83
N GLY A 116 7.16 -15.13 15.12
CA GLY A 116 5.95 -15.19 15.95
C GLY A 116 4.68 -15.64 15.24
N ILE A 117 4.66 -15.70 13.90
CA ILE A 117 3.48 -16.05 13.11
C ILE A 117 3.06 -17.49 13.37
N LYS A 118 1.80 -17.68 13.76
CA LYS A 118 1.15 -18.99 13.90
C LYS A 118 -0.02 -19.09 12.93
N THR A 119 0.14 -19.92 11.92
CA THR A 119 -0.86 -20.16 10.88
C THR A 119 -0.66 -21.57 10.33
N ASP A 120 -1.72 -22.24 9.93
CA ASP A 120 -1.63 -23.57 9.32
C ASP A 120 -0.88 -23.52 7.98
N ILE A 121 -1.18 -22.50 7.17
CA ILE A 121 -0.70 -22.32 5.79
C ILE A 121 -0.53 -20.82 5.51
N VAL A 122 0.53 -20.46 4.78
CA VAL A 122 0.69 -19.13 4.15
C VAL A 122 0.38 -19.30 2.66
N LEU A 123 -0.71 -18.69 2.18
CA LEU A 123 -1.14 -18.79 0.78
C LEU A 123 -0.59 -17.68 -0.13
N ASP A 124 -0.26 -16.52 0.45
CA ASP A 124 0.14 -15.30 -0.26
C ASP A 124 0.80 -14.31 0.72
N SER A 125 1.53 -13.30 0.24
CA SER A 125 2.27 -12.34 1.06
C SER A 125 1.39 -11.57 2.05
N ILE A 126 0.14 -11.27 1.68
CA ILE A 126 -0.87 -10.64 2.54
C ILE A 126 -1.12 -11.41 3.87
N TYR A 127 -0.84 -12.72 3.93
CA TYR A 127 -0.88 -13.49 5.19
C TYR A 127 0.27 -13.14 6.12
N ILE A 128 1.46 -12.84 5.59
CA ILE A 128 2.60 -12.37 6.38
C ILE A 128 2.33 -10.94 6.82
N GLU A 129 1.99 -10.05 5.88
CA GLU A 129 1.65 -8.64 6.11
C GLU A 129 0.68 -8.46 7.29
N ARG A 130 -0.47 -9.16 7.24
CA ARG A 130 -1.52 -9.10 8.25
C ARG A 130 -1.11 -9.65 9.62
N ASN A 131 -0.04 -10.44 9.73
CA ASN A 131 0.47 -10.93 11.02
C ASN A 131 1.66 -10.11 11.57
N ILE A 132 2.28 -9.23 10.78
CA ILE A 132 3.44 -8.43 11.20
C ILE A 132 3.13 -6.93 11.37
N GLU A 133 2.03 -6.43 10.79
CA GLU A 133 1.57 -5.05 10.93
C GLU A 133 1.27 -4.64 12.40
N ASP A 134 1.45 -3.38 12.78
CA ASP A 134 1.20 -2.88 14.15
C ASP A 134 -0.30 -2.76 14.49
N SER A 135 -1.11 -2.33 13.53
CA SER A 135 -2.49 -1.89 13.75
C SER A 135 -3.41 -2.42 12.66
N HIS A 136 -3.73 -3.73 12.71
CA HIS A 136 -4.62 -4.42 11.74
C HIS A 136 -6.07 -3.88 11.63
N LEU A 137 -6.45 -2.94 12.51
CA LEU A 137 -7.74 -2.24 12.48
C LEU A 137 -7.64 -0.81 11.92
N SER A 138 -6.43 -0.35 11.61
CA SER A 138 -6.20 0.89 10.88
C SER A 138 -6.71 0.71 9.44
N PRO A 139 -7.45 1.68 8.86
CA PRO A 139 -7.73 1.66 7.43
C PRO A 139 -6.48 1.97 6.60
N PHE A 140 -5.44 2.56 7.19
CA PHE A 140 -4.18 2.90 6.52
C PHE A 140 -3.17 1.76 6.62
N PRO A 141 -2.63 1.26 5.50
CA PRO A 141 -1.62 0.20 5.49
C PRO A 141 -0.32 0.72 6.07
N GLN A 142 0.34 -0.06 6.91
CA GLN A 142 1.66 0.28 7.46
C GLN A 142 2.82 -0.39 6.69
N ILE A 143 2.50 -1.13 5.63
CA ILE A 143 3.43 -1.87 4.77
C ILE A 143 3.12 -1.51 3.31
N GLU A 144 4.11 -1.55 2.43
CA GLU A 144 3.94 -1.31 1.00
C GLU A 144 4.21 -2.60 0.22
N ALA A 145 3.17 -3.22 -0.34
CA ALA A 145 3.31 -4.32 -1.29
C ALA A 145 3.71 -3.81 -2.67
N THR A 146 4.70 -4.44 -3.32
CA THR A 146 5.11 -4.11 -4.69
C THR A 146 5.55 -5.31 -5.52
N GLN A 147 5.15 -5.32 -6.79
CA GLN A 147 5.62 -6.27 -7.82
C GLN A 147 6.81 -5.70 -8.61
N GLU A 148 7.24 -4.47 -8.30
CA GLU A 148 8.18 -3.70 -9.10
C GLU A 148 9.56 -3.61 -8.43
N PRO A 149 10.59 -4.26 -9.01
CA PRO A 149 11.87 -4.45 -8.33
C PRO A 149 12.67 -3.16 -8.15
N ASP A 150 12.47 -2.18 -9.04
CA ASP A 150 13.05 -0.84 -8.96
C ASP A 150 12.56 -0.09 -7.70
N VAL A 151 11.33 -0.38 -7.22
CA VAL A 151 10.76 0.19 -5.98
C VAL A 151 11.38 -0.48 -4.76
N ALA A 152 11.50 -1.82 -4.78
CA ALA A 152 12.18 -2.57 -3.72
C ALA A 152 13.66 -2.18 -3.58
N GLU A 153 14.37 -1.96 -4.69
CA GLU A 153 15.73 -1.41 -4.71
C GLU A 153 15.78 -0.02 -4.03
N SER A 154 14.88 0.89 -4.40
CA SER A 154 14.80 2.24 -3.80
C SER A 154 14.55 2.17 -2.28
N ALA A 155 13.63 1.33 -1.83
CA ALA A 155 13.30 1.15 -0.42
C ALA A 155 14.47 0.60 0.40
N LEU A 156 15.17 -0.41 -0.11
CA LEU A 156 16.39 -0.95 0.52
C LEU A 156 17.50 0.11 0.62
N LEU A 157 17.66 0.96 -0.40
CA LEU A 157 18.62 2.07 -0.40
C LEU A 157 18.25 3.20 0.58
N GLN A 158 16.96 3.41 0.85
CA GLN A 158 16.47 4.33 1.89
C GLN A 158 16.73 3.80 3.31
N GLY A 159 16.85 2.48 3.50
CA GLY A 159 17.03 1.83 4.81
C GLY A 159 15.84 0.98 5.28
N ARG A 160 14.82 0.80 4.43
CA ARG A 160 13.69 -0.11 4.66
C ARG A 160 14.15 -1.56 4.44
N VAL A 161 13.36 -2.53 4.92
CA VAL A 161 13.56 -3.97 4.67
C VAL A 161 12.54 -4.49 3.64
N ALA A 162 12.92 -5.53 2.90
CA ALA A 162 12.07 -6.19 1.92
C ALA A 162 11.82 -7.65 2.34
N ILE A 163 10.56 -8.08 2.35
CA ILE A 163 10.14 -9.43 2.75
C ILE A 163 9.59 -10.13 1.51
N PHE A 164 10.27 -11.21 1.12
CA PHE A 164 9.86 -12.08 0.02
C PHE A 164 9.13 -13.30 0.57
N VAL A 165 8.03 -13.70 -0.07
CA VAL A 165 7.21 -14.85 0.32
C VAL A 165 7.08 -15.78 -0.88
N ASP A 166 7.37 -17.07 -0.69
CA ASP A 166 7.27 -18.07 -1.76
C ASP A 166 5.81 -18.22 -2.21
N SER A 167 5.60 -18.42 -3.50
CA SER A 167 4.27 -18.41 -4.15
C SER A 167 3.54 -17.05 -4.23
N SER A 168 4.16 -15.92 -3.84
CA SER A 168 3.58 -14.58 -4.02
C SER A 168 4.41 -13.73 -5.02
N PRO A 169 3.77 -13.00 -5.95
CA PRO A 169 4.45 -12.06 -6.83
C PRO A 169 4.67 -10.68 -6.19
N ASP A 170 4.10 -10.44 -5.00
CA ASP A 170 4.18 -9.17 -4.27
C ASP A 170 5.22 -9.26 -3.14
N VAL A 171 6.13 -8.28 -3.12
CA VAL A 171 7.19 -8.14 -2.12
C VAL A 171 6.79 -7.03 -1.15
N LEU A 172 6.82 -7.35 0.15
CA LEU A 172 6.42 -6.42 1.21
C LEU A 172 7.59 -5.53 1.62
N LEU A 173 7.39 -4.22 1.66
CA LEU A 173 8.40 -3.24 2.07
C LEU A 173 8.00 -2.61 3.42
N ALA A 174 8.82 -2.84 4.44
CA ALA A 174 8.57 -2.42 5.81
C ALA A 174 9.74 -1.58 6.37
N PRO A 175 9.51 -0.54 7.19
CA PRO A 175 8.21 0.08 7.42
C PRO A 175 7.72 0.84 6.17
N ALA A 176 6.54 1.43 6.23
CA ALA A 176 6.05 2.39 5.24
C ALA A 176 5.39 3.58 5.94
N THR A 177 5.71 4.80 5.51
CA THR A 177 5.00 6.01 5.93
C THR A 177 3.92 6.39 4.92
N PHE A 178 3.07 7.35 5.29
CA PHE A 178 2.14 8.00 4.37
C PHE A 178 2.82 8.56 3.11
N PHE A 179 4.09 8.96 3.19
CA PHE A 179 4.78 9.63 2.09
C PHE A 179 5.41 8.67 1.08
N ASP A 180 5.87 7.48 1.50
CA ASP A 180 6.34 6.44 0.56
C ASP A 180 5.19 5.95 -0.31
N LEU A 181 4.02 5.71 0.31
CA LEU A 181 2.77 5.28 -0.34
C LEU A 181 2.19 6.32 -1.34
N MET A 182 2.79 7.52 -1.39
CA MET A 182 2.48 8.63 -2.31
C MET A 182 3.58 8.90 -3.36
N ASP A 183 4.76 8.29 -3.22
CA ASP A 183 5.83 8.38 -4.22
C ASP A 183 5.53 7.46 -5.42
N THR A 184 6.27 7.65 -6.51
CA THR A 184 6.18 6.79 -7.69
C THR A 184 7.52 6.57 -8.36
N LYS A 185 7.72 5.38 -8.93
CA LYS A 185 8.86 5.09 -9.82
C LYS A 185 8.92 6.03 -11.03
N ASP A 186 7.79 6.48 -11.57
CA ASP A 186 7.79 7.41 -12.71
C ASP A 186 8.37 8.79 -12.34
N ASP A 187 8.26 9.25 -11.07
CA ASP A 187 8.94 10.46 -10.57
C ASP A 187 10.47 10.32 -10.55
N VAL A 188 10.98 9.09 -10.40
CA VAL A 188 12.43 8.77 -10.47
C VAL A 188 12.95 8.95 -11.90
N TYR A 189 12.13 8.63 -12.91
CA TYR A 189 12.50 8.70 -14.32
C TYR A 189 12.20 10.05 -15.00
N MET A 190 11.66 11.03 -14.25
CA MET A 190 11.49 12.40 -14.74
C MET A 190 12.81 13.17 -14.75
N ARG A 191 13.28 13.54 -15.96
CA ARG A 191 14.49 14.37 -16.16
C ARG A 191 14.44 15.74 -15.45
N TRP A 192 13.24 16.26 -15.17
CA TRP A 192 13.06 17.59 -14.57
C TRP A 192 12.50 17.46 -13.15
N PHE A 193 13.37 17.58 -12.15
CA PHE A 193 13.05 17.41 -10.73
C PHE A 193 11.91 18.32 -10.23
N ILE A 194 11.78 19.52 -10.81
CA ILE A 194 10.69 20.46 -10.50
C ILE A 194 9.32 19.88 -10.95
N ALA A 195 9.26 19.18 -12.09
CA ALA A 195 8.04 18.54 -12.55
C ALA A 195 7.65 17.36 -11.64
N ALA A 196 8.59 16.52 -11.24
CA ALA A 196 8.34 15.44 -10.26
C ALA A 196 7.79 16.02 -8.93
N SER A 197 8.40 17.10 -8.44
CA SER A 197 7.95 17.80 -7.23
C SER A 197 6.53 18.37 -7.40
N PHE A 198 6.22 18.95 -8.57
CA PHE A 198 4.88 19.44 -8.92
C PHE A 198 3.83 18.32 -8.97
N PHE A 199 4.13 17.18 -9.61
CA PHE A 199 3.21 16.04 -9.67
C PHE A 199 2.99 15.42 -8.29
N ARG A 200 4.02 15.34 -7.44
CA ARG A 200 3.88 14.87 -6.05
C ARG A 200 2.98 15.79 -5.21
N ILE A 201 3.14 17.12 -5.34
CA ILE A 201 2.22 18.09 -4.73
C ILE A 201 0.79 17.91 -5.26
N ALA A 202 0.62 17.66 -6.56
CA ALA A 202 -0.69 17.36 -7.14
C ALA A 202 -1.31 16.07 -6.56
N ARG A 203 -0.52 15.04 -6.21
CA ARG A 203 -1.05 13.84 -5.51
C ARG A 203 -1.55 14.16 -4.09
N TYR A 204 -0.85 15.00 -3.32
CA TYR A 204 -1.37 15.43 -2.02
C TYR A 204 -2.67 16.25 -2.14
N VAL A 205 -2.78 17.09 -3.17
CA VAL A 205 -4.03 17.80 -3.49
C VAL A 205 -5.14 16.82 -3.91
N MET A 206 -4.84 15.80 -4.73
CA MET A 206 -5.80 14.76 -5.10
C MET A 206 -6.22 13.89 -3.91
N PHE A 207 -5.32 13.57 -2.98
CA PHE A 207 -5.67 12.92 -1.70
C PHE A 207 -6.67 13.73 -0.88
N PHE A 208 -6.42 15.04 -0.74
CA PHE A 208 -7.33 15.93 -0.02
C PHE A 208 -8.68 16.05 -0.74
N ILE A 209 -8.70 16.15 -2.07
CA ILE A 209 -9.94 16.18 -2.85
C ILE A 209 -10.72 14.86 -2.70
N ALA A 210 -10.07 13.71 -2.83
CA ALA A 210 -10.72 12.41 -2.73
C ALA A 210 -11.34 12.14 -1.35
N THR A 211 -10.65 12.53 -0.27
CA THR A 211 -11.13 12.33 1.12
C THR A 211 -12.17 13.36 1.57
N SER A 212 -12.07 14.62 1.09
CA SER A 212 -12.88 15.73 1.60
C SER A 212 -14.00 16.22 0.68
N LEU A 213 -13.84 16.18 -0.65
CA LEU A 213 -14.77 16.86 -1.58
C LEU A 213 -16.23 16.41 -1.45
N PRO A 214 -16.57 15.11 -1.32
CA PRO A 214 -17.96 14.69 -1.20
C PRO A 214 -18.60 15.13 0.13
N ALA A 215 -17.84 15.04 1.22
CA ALA A 215 -18.30 15.47 2.54
C ALA A 215 -18.46 17.00 2.58
N LEU A 216 -17.47 17.77 2.11
CA LEU A 216 -17.59 19.23 1.96
C LEU A 216 -18.76 19.62 1.05
N PHE A 217 -18.99 18.91 -0.05
CA PHE A 217 -20.14 19.16 -0.92
C PHE A 217 -21.46 18.97 -0.18
N ILE A 218 -21.64 17.89 0.61
CA ILE A 218 -22.82 17.70 1.47
C ILE A 218 -22.93 18.81 2.52
N ALA A 219 -21.84 19.15 3.22
CA ALA A 219 -21.81 20.19 4.25
C ALA A 219 -22.26 21.57 3.74
N LEU A 220 -21.76 21.96 2.57
CA LEU A 220 -22.06 23.25 1.94
C LEU A 220 -23.45 23.24 1.31
N SER A 221 -23.77 22.24 0.48
CA SER A 221 -25.07 22.17 -0.23
C SER A 221 -26.29 22.02 0.67
N SER A 222 -26.15 21.28 1.78
CA SER A 222 -27.30 20.83 2.59
C SER A 222 -27.42 21.54 3.94
N TYR A 223 -26.36 22.22 4.41
CA TYR A 223 -26.35 22.92 5.71
C TYR A 223 -25.86 24.37 5.64
N ASN A 224 -24.96 24.72 4.72
CA ASN A 224 -24.34 26.06 4.65
C ASN A 224 -24.32 26.62 3.20
N PRO A 225 -25.47 26.71 2.49
CA PRO A 225 -25.50 27.06 1.08
C PRO A 225 -24.99 28.49 0.80
N GLU A 226 -25.06 29.39 1.78
CA GLU A 226 -24.57 30.77 1.71
C GLU A 226 -23.06 30.89 1.49
N MET A 227 -22.28 29.84 1.81
CA MET A 227 -20.84 29.79 1.54
C MET A 227 -20.51 29.52 0.06
N LEU A 228 -21.49 29.15 -0.77
CA LEU A 228 -21.28 28.89 -2.19
C LEU A 228 -21.41 30.17 -3.03
N PRO A 229 -20.56 30.38 -4.06
CA PRO A 229 -20.70 31.52 -4.96
C PRO A 229 -22.10 31.58 -5.58
N THR A 230 -22.75 32.75 -5.58
CA THR A 230 -24.18 32.89 -5.88
C THR A 230 -24.61 32.27 -7.21
N LYS A 231 -23.75 32.33 -8.24
CA LYS A 231 -23.99 31.69 -9.55
C LYS A 231 -24.05 30.15 -9.47
N PHE A 232 -23.20 29.55 -8.63
CA PHE A 232 -23.20 28.11 -8.39
C PHE A 232 -24.37 27.69 -7.49
N LEU A 233 -24.70 28.50 -6.48
CA LEU A 233 -25.89 28.27 -5.65
C LEU A 233 -27.17 28.30 -6.48
N LEU A 234 -27.34 29.26 -7.40
CA LEU A 234 -28.50 29.33 -8.30
C LEU A 234 -28.60 28.11 -9.23
N LEU A 235 -27.47 27.63 -9.77
CA LEU A 235 -27.43 26.39 -10.55
C LEU A 235 -27.86 25.18 -9.70
N LEU A 236 -27.37 25.10 -8.46
CA LEU A 236 -27.69 24.03 -7.54
C LEU A 236 -29.17 24.03 -7.16
N LEU A 237 -29.74 25.22 -6.85
CA LEU A 237 -31.15 25.41 -6.53
C LEU A 237 -32.07 25.03 -7.70
N ALA A 238 -31.75 25.44 -8.93
CA ALA A 238 -32.50 25.02 -10.12
C ALA A 238 -32.54 23.48 -10.24
N SER A 239 -31.41 22.80 -10.01
CA SER A 239 -31.39 21.33 -10.01
C SER A 239 -32.17 20.65 -8.87
N ARG A 240 -32.65 21.39 -7.85
CA ARG A 240 -33.54 20.84 -6.80
C ARG A 240 -35.02 20.86 -7.19
N GLU A 241 -35.41 21.62 -8.21
CA GLU A 241 -36.76 21.51 -8.79
C GLU A 241 -36.88 20.24 -9.66
N GLU A 242 -35.74 19.73 -10.14
CA GLU A 242 -35.64 18.53 -10.98
C GLU A 242 -35.45 17.22 -10.18
N THR A 243 -34.94 17.25 -8.94
CA THR A 243 -34.67 16.03 -8.15
C THR A 243 -35.54 15.84 -6.89
N PRO A 244 -36.13 14.64 -6.67
CA PRO A 244 -36.97 14.35 -5.50
C PRO A 244 -36.18 13.90 -4.26
N LEU A 245 -34.84 13.82 -4.34
CA LEU A 245 -33.99 13.26 -3.30
C LEU A 245 -33.19 14.33 -2.51
N PRO A 246 -32.86 14.08 -1.24
CA PRO A 246 -31.84 14.88 -0.54
C PRO A 246 -30.45 14.65 -1.15
N ILE A 247 -29.64 15.71 -1.30
CA ILE A 247 -28.29 15.62 -1.90
C ILE A 247 -27.40 14.57 -1.23
N TYR A 248 -27.50 14.39 0.09
CA TYR A 248 -26.73 13.33 0.76
C TYR A 248 -27.12 11.93 0.27
N ILE A 249 -28.41 11.66 0.01
CA ILE A 249 -28.86 10.38 -0.57
C ILE A 249 -28.38 10.25 -2.02
N GLU A 250 -28.53 11.29 -2.84
CA GLU A 250 -28.01 11.30 -4.22
C GLU A 250 -26.49 11.02 -4.24
N ALA A 251 -25.73 11.65 -3.34
CA ALA A 251 -24.29 11.48 -3.22
C ALA A 251 -23.89 10.08 -2.75
N PHE A 252 -24.58 9.50 -1.77
CA PHE A 252 -24.33 8.11 -1.35
C PHE A 252 -24.65 7.10 -2.46
N ILE A 253 -25.75 7.29 -3.20
CA ILE A 253 -26.12 6.45 -4.35
C ILE A 253 -25.04 6.58 -5.45
N MET A 254 -24.67 7.80 -5.83
CA MET A 254 -23.70 8.04 -6.90
C MET A 254 -22.29 7.51 -6.54
N MET A 255 -21.86 7.67 -5.28
CA MET A 255 -20.60 7.08 -4.81
C MET A 255 -20.66 5.55 -4.75
N GLY A 256 -21.78 4.96 -4.32
CA GLY A 256 -21.99 3.51 -4.33
C GLY A 256 -21.99 2.92 -5.74
N VAL A 257 -22.57 3.63 -6.71
CA VAL A 257 -22.51 3.30 -8.15
C VAL A 257 -21.07 3.25 -8.66
N ILE A 258 -20.28 4.30 -8.37
CA ILE A 258 -18.86 4.37 -8.78
C ILE A 258 -18.07 3.19 -8.20
N GLU A 259 -18.35 2.82 -6.95
CA GLU A 259 -17.68 1.70 -6.30
C GLU A 259 -18.10 0.34 -6.87
N ALA A 260 -19.39 0.14 -7.17
CA ALA A 260 -19.87 -1.03 -7.88
C ALA A 260 -19.22 -1.17 -9.27
N ILE A 261 -19.05 -0.06 -10.00
CA ILE A 261 -18.36 -0.03 -11.29
C ILE A 261 -16.88 -0.44 -11.13
N ARG A 262 -16.15 0.04 -10.11
CA ARG A 262 -14.77 -0.41 -9.86
C ARG A 262 -14.67 -1.87 -9.42
N MET A 263 -15.60 -2.37 -8.60
CA MET A 263 -15.65 -3.79 -8.25
C MET A 263 -15.83 -4.69 -9.48
N MET A 264 -16.60 -4.24 -10.49
CA MET A 264 -16.69 -4.92 -11.78
C MET A 264 -15.38 -4.81 -12.59
N MET A 265 -14.73 -3.64 -12.64
CA MET A 265 -13.45 -3.48 -13.35
C MET A 265 -12.35 -4.41 -12.86
N ILE A 266 -12.22 -4.59 -11.54
CA ILE A 266 -11.15 -5.43 -10.94
C ILE A 266 -11.40 -6.93 -11.17
N ARG A 267 -12.66 -7.36 -11.32
CA ARG A 267 -13.03 -8.77 -11.48
C ARG A 267 -13.10 -9.25 -12.93
N MET A 268 -13.14 -8.34 -13.89
CA MET A 268 -13.21 -8.65 -15.32
C MET A 268 -11.82 -8.55 -15.99
N PRO A 269 -11.53 -9.31 -17.06
CA PRO A 269 -10.33 -9.10 -17.88
C PRO A 269 -10.25 -7.64 -18.34
N SER A 270 -9.06 -7.03 -18.22
CA SER A 270 -8.86 -5.57 -18.28
C SER A 270 -9.56 -4.86 -19.45
N GLN A 271 -9.49 -5.41 -20.66
CA GLN A 271 -10.16 -4.89 -21.85
C GLN A 271 -11.69 -4.89 -21.72
N VAL A 272 -12.27 -6.00 -21.23
CA VAL A 272 -13.72 -6.18 -21.07
C VAL A 272 -14.24 -5.33 -19.90
N GLY A 273 -13.52 -5.34 -18.76
CA GLY A 273 -13.86 -4.56 -17.58
C GLY A 273 -13.91 -3.05 -17.87
N THR A 274 -12.93 -2.55 -18.63
CA THR A 274 -12.87 -1.12 -19.02
C THR A 274 -14.06 -0.73 -19.91
N VAL A 275 -14.41 -1.55 -20.92
CA VAL A 275 -15.53 -1.26 -21.82
C VAL A 275 -16.88 -1.32 -21.09
N ILE A 276 -17.10 -2.33 -20.25
CA ILE A 276 -18.33 -2.44 -19.45
C ILE A 276 -18.45 -1.25 -18.50
N ALA A 277 -17.39 -0.90 -17.77
CA ALA A 277 -17.41 0.22 -16.83
C ALA A 277 -17.69 1.57 -17.51
N LEU A 278 -17.10 1.82 -18.68
CA LEU A 278 -17.35 3.02 -19.48
C LEU A 278 -18.82 3.10 -19.93
N LEU A 279 -19.35 2.01 -20.49
CA LEU A 279 -20.74 1.96 -20.96
C LEU A 279 -21.73 2.08 -19.80
N SER A 280 -21.54 1.34 -18.71
CA SER A 280 -22.39 1.40 -17.52
C SER A 280 -22.37 2.78 -16.87
N GLY A 281 -21.18 3.37 -16.70
CA GLY A 281 -21.02 4.70 -16.08
C GLY A 281 -21.70 5.80 -16.89
N ILE A 282 -21.43 5.89 -18.20
CA ILE A 282 -22.05 6.90 -19.07
C ILE A 282 -23.57 6.69 -19.16
N THR A 283 -24.04 5.45 -19.37
CA THR A 283 -25.47 5.17 -19.53
C THR A 283 -26.25 5.47 -18.25
N LEU A 284 -25.74 5.09 -17.07
CA LEU A 284 -26.42 5.35 -15.81
C LEU A 284 -26.42 6.85 -15.44
N VAL A 285 -25.33 7.57 -15.73
CA VAL A 285 -25.28 9.03 -15.52
C VAL A 285 -26.29 9.74 -16.40
N ILE A 286 -26.35 9.42 -17.70
CA ILE A 286 -27.33 10.04 -18.62
C ILE A 286 -28.75 9.69 -18.18
N ALA A 287 -29.04 8.42 -17.88
CA ALA A 287 -30.37 8.00 -17.43
C ALA A 287 -30.77 8.66 -16.09
N GLY A 288 -29.85 8.75 -15.12
CA GLY A 288 -30.10 9.37 -13.82
C GLY A 288 -30.36 10.87 -13.90
N LEU A 289 -29.65 11.57 -14.78
CA LEU A 289 -29.89 12.99 -15.09
C LEU A 289 -31.22 13.18 -15.83
N SER A 290 -31.45 12.47 -16.93
CA SER A 290 -32.66 12.62 -17.75
C SER A 290 -33.96 12.17 -17.06
N ALA A 291 -33.86 11.36 -16.00
CA ALA A 291 -35.01 10.97 -15.17
C ALA A 291 -35.17 11.81 -13.89
N GLY A 292 -34.30 12.82 -13.66
CA GLY A 292 -34.35 13.65 -12.44
C GLY A 292 -34.00 12.90 -11.14
N PHE A 293 -33.30 11.77 -11.20
CA PHE A 293 -32.93 11.02 -9.99
C PHE A 293 -31.66 11.56 -9.30
N ILE A 294 -30.76 12.22 -10.05
CA ILE A 294 -29.48 12.72 -9.55
C ILE A 294 -29.19 14.08 -10.19
N GLY A 295 -28.84 15.09 -9.38
CA GLY A 295 -28.56 16.43 -9.87
C GLY A 295 -27.19 16.56 -10.54
N PRO A 296 -27.02 17.45 -11.55
CA PRO A 296 -25.73 17.65 -12.22
C PRO A 296 -24.56 17.96 -11.28
N GLY A 297 -24.81 18.70 -10.19
CA GLY A 297 -23.80 19.01 -9.18
C GLY A 297 -23.25 17.77 -8.46
N VAL A 298 -24.10 16.77 -8.19
CA VAL A 298 -23.68 15.51 -7.56
C VAL A 298 -22.82 14.68 -8.51
N VAL A 299 -23.19 14.62 -9.79
CA VAL A 299 -22.40 13.93 -10.83
C VAL A 299 -21.02 14.57 -11.00
N ILE A 300 -20.94 15.90 -11.04
CA ILE A 300 -19.67 16.64 -11.14
C ILE A 300 -18.79 16.39 -9.90
N MET A 301 -19.36 16.48 -8.70
CA MET A 301 -18.64 16.18 -7.44
C MET A 301 -18.10 14.74 -7.42
N ALA A 302 -18.93 13.76 -7.76
CA ALA A 302 -18.58 12.35 -7.66
C ALA A 302 -17.53 11.94 -8.71
N THR A 303 -17.61 12.49 -9.94
CA THR A 303 -16.59 12.28 -10.98
C THR A 303 -15.26 12.93 -10.62
N LEU A 304 -15.25 14.15 -10.04
CA LEU A 304 -14.02 14.77 -9.54
C LEU A 304 -13.37 13.96 -8.40
N ALA A 305 -14.17 13.46 -7.45
CA ALA A 305 -13.66 12.61 -6.37
C ALA A 305 -13.12 11.26 -6.89
N MET A 306 -13.77 10.67 -7.90
CA MET A 306 -13.31 9.44 -8.57
C MET A 306 -11.97 9.64 -9.29
N ILE A 307 -11.83 10.73 -10.06
CA ILE A 307 -10.58 11.09 -10.75
C ILE A 307 -9.45 11.32 -9.72
N ALA A 308 -9.73 12.06 -8.65
CA ALA A 308 -8.76 12.30 -7.58
C ALA A 308 -8.34 11.00 -6.86
N SER A 309 -9.26 10.05 -6.63
CA SER A 309 -8.97 8.74 -6.05
C SER A 309 -8.04 7.88 -6.95
N PHE A 310 -8.11 8.03 -8.28
CA PHE A 310 -7.18 7.37 -9.20
C PHE A 310 -5.80 8.05 -9.29
N GLY A 311 -5.66 9.30 -8.85
CA GLY A 311 -4.37 10.01 -8.78
C GLY A 311 -3.43 9.52 -7.68
N LEU A 312 -3.92 8.69 -6.76
CA LEU A 312 -3.15 8.04 -5.69
C LEU A 312 -2.45 6.78 -6.24
N PRO A 313 -1.16 6.53 -5.94
CA PRO A 313 -0.40 5.48 -6.64
C PRO A 313 -0.55 4.08 -6.02
N ASN A 314 -0.38 3.94 -4.70
CA ASN A 314 -0.54 2.67 -3.98
C ASN A 314 -2.01 2.18 -3.99
N PHE A 315 -2.24 0.86 -3.98
CA PHE A 315 -3.58 0.27 -4.10
C PHE A 315 -4.39 0.29 -2.81
N ASP A 316 -3.73 0.01 -1.69
CA ASP A 316 -4.33 -0.19 -0.39
C ASP A 316 -4.66 1.17 0.25
N LEU A 317 -3.77 2.16 0.09
CA LEU A 317 -4.03 3.57 0.37
C LEU A 317 -5.25 4.11 -0.40
N ARG A 318 -5.48 3.66 -1.66
CA ARG A 318 -6.74 3.99 -2.37
C ARG A 318 -7.95 3.41 -1.66
N ILE A 319 -7.86 2.20 -1.11
CA ILE A 319 -8.93 1.55 -0.31
C ILE A 319 -9.16 2.33 0.99
N SER A 320 -8.10 2.68 1.73
CA SER A 320 -8.16 3.52 2.94
C SER A 320 -8.97 4.79 2.72
N VAL A 321 -8.62 5.52 1.66
CA VAL A 321 -9.24 6.80 1.29
C VAL A 321 -10.74 6.68 1.08
N ARG A 322 -11.24 5.54 0.58
CA ARG A 322 -12.68 5.33 0.32
C ARG A 322 -13.46 5.01 1.58
N MET A 323 -12.91 4.17 2.45
CA MET A 323 -13.52 3.91 3.76
C MET A 323 -13.64 5.22 4.54
N ILE A 324 -12.59 6.04 4.49
CA ILE A 324 -12.54 7.40 5.03
C ILE A 324 -13.56 8.33 4.35
N GLN A 325 -13.68 8.31 3.03
CA GLN A 325 -14.61 9.13 2.24
C GLN A 325 -16.08 8.83 2.59
N PHE A 326 -16.47 7.55 2.72
CA PHE A 326 -17.82 7.20 3.17
C PHE A 326 -18.04 7.56 4.66
N PHE A 327 -17.00 7.45 5.51
CA PHE A 327 -17.07 7.87 6.91
C PHE A 327 -17.23 9.39 7.08
N THR A 328 -16.47 10.22 6.33
CA THR A 328 -16.62 11.68 6.36
C THR A 328 -17.98 12.12 5.81
N MET A 329 -18.48 11.49 4.74
CA MET A 329 -19.84 11.70 4.24
C MET A 329 -20.90 11.36 5.31
N LEU A 330 -20.76 10.24 6.02
CA LEU A 330 -21.71 9.81 7.05
C LEU A 330 -21.74 10.78 8.24
N MET A 331 -20.58 11.12 8.80
CA MET A 331 -20.47 12.10 9.89
C MET A 331 -21.06 13.46 9.51
N THR A 332 -20.80 13.90 8.26
CA THR A 332 -21.37 15.14 7.74
C THR A 332 -22.89 15.08 7.54
N THR A 333 -23.44 13.92 7.18
CA THR A 333 -24.89 13.72 7.00
C THR A 333 -25.65 13.70 8.33
N VAL A 334 -24.96 13.42 9.45
CA VAL A 334 -25.55 13.48 10.80
C VAL A 334 -25.35 14.83 11.48
N LEU A 335 -24.17 15.46 11.32
CA LEU A 335 -23.75 16.63 12.10
C LEU A 335 -23.39 17.86 11.24
N GLY A 336 -23.69 17.86 9.94
CA GLY A 336 -23.36 18.94 9.01
C GLY A 336 -21.87 19.24 8.93
N ILE A 337 -21.52 20.52 8.74
CA ILE A 337 -20.12 20.98 8.64
C ILE A 337 -19.30 20.71 9.92
N PHE A 338 -19.94 20.62 11.09
CA PHE A 338 -19.29 20.19 12.32
C PHE A 338 -18.89 18.71 12.26
N GLY A 339 -19.75 17.86 11.68
CA GLY A 339 -19.45 16.46 11.39
C GLY A 339 -18.24 16.26 10.48
N PHE A 340 -18.12 17.09 9.43
CA PHE A 340 -16.93 17.10 8.58
C PHE A 340 -15.67 17.42 9.38
N ALA A 341 -15.69 18.52 10.17
CA ALA A 341 -14.54 18.95 10.96
C ALA A 341 -14.13 17.91 12.01
N VAL A 342 -15.09 17.31 12.72
CA VAL A 342 -14.85 16.27 13.72
C VAL A 342 -14.31 14.99 13.06
N ALA A 343 -14.83 14.58 11.91
CA ALA A 343 -14.31 13.43 11.17
C ALA A 343 -12.86 13.67 10.71
N PHE A 344 -12.55 14.83 10.13
CA PHE A 344 -11.21 15.17 9.67
C PHE A 344 -10.21 15.29 10.84
N PHE A 345 -10.65 15.81 11.99
CA PHE A 345 -9.85 15.84 13.22
C PHE A 345 -9.52 14.41 13.71
N MET A 346 -10.49 13.50 13.79
CA MET A 346 -10.24 12.11 14.19
C MET A 346 -9.27 11.39 13.24
N ILE A 347 -9.40 11.60 11.93
CA ILE A 347 -8.46 11.05 10.93
C ILE A 347 -7.04 11.59 11.15
N THR A 348 -6.92 12.90 11.41
CA THR A 348 -5.63 13.57 11.67
C THR A 348 -4.97 13.04 12.95
N VAL A 349 -5.74 12.86 14.03
CA VAL A 349 -5.26 12.28 15.29
C VAL A 349 -4.81 10.83 15.07
N HIS A 350 -5.62 10.00 14.41
CA HIS A 350 -5.27 8.60 14.11
C HIS A 350 -3.94 8.52 13.35
N LEU A 351 -3.79 9.29 12.27
CA LEU A 351 -2.56 9.38 11.48
C LEU A 351 -1.34 9.77 12.32
N ALA A 352 -1.47 10.76 13.20
CA ALA A 352 -0.38 11.22 14.06
C ALA A 352 -0.02 10.23 15.20
N THR A 353 -0.95 9.35 15.59
CA THR A 353 -0.70 8.27 16.56
C THR A 353 -0.21 6.97 15.93
N LEU A 354 -0.44 6.77 14.62
CA LEU A 354 -0.12 5.54 13.93
C LEU A 354 1.40 5.37 13.75
N LYS A 355 1.87 4.13 13.90
CA LYS A 355 3.26 3.74 13.69
C LYS A 355 3.35 2.54 12.74
N SER A 356 4.52 2.40 12.14
CA SER A 356 4.94 1.26 11.34
C SER A 356 6.33 0.85 11.84
N PHE A 357 6.44 -0.30 12.50
CA PHE A 357 7.68 -0.87 13.06
C PHE A 357 8.48 0.19 13.85
N GLY A 358 7.82 0.75 14.86
CA GLY A 358 8.33 1.81 15.74
C GLY A 358 8.31 3.24 15.16
N ILE A 359 8.42 3.39 13.83
CA ILE A 359 8.49 4.69 13.14
C ILE A 359 7.10 5.35 13.02
N PRO A 360 6.97 6.66 13.29
CA PRO A 360 5.71 7.38 13.10
C PRO A 360 5.26 7.40 11.63
N TYR A 361 4.02 7.00 11.36
CA TYR A 361 3.47 6.90 9.99
C TYR A 361 3.40 8.25 9.26
N THR A 362 3.46 9.36 10.01
CA THR A 362 3.50 10.74 9.51
C THR A 362 4.90 11.37 9.50
N ALA A 363 5.98 10.64 9.79
CA ALA A 363 7.33 11.16 9.57
C ALA A 363 7.56 11.41 8.06
N PRO A 364 8.25 12.50 7.64
CA PRO A 364 8.95 13.52 8.43
C PRO A 364 8.10 14.78 8.74
N LEU A 365 6.77 14.72 8.60
CA LEU A 365 5.85 15.82 8.99
C LEU A 365 5.64 15.87 10.51
N ALA A 366 5.45 14.71 11.15
CA ALA A 366 5.39 14.56 12.59
C ALA A 366 6.08 13.22 12.99
N PRO A 367 7.25 13.24 13.66
CA PRO A 367 8.06 14.41 14.04
C PRO A 367 8.48 15.25 12.82
N LEU A 368 8.73 16.54 13.05
CA LEU A 368 9.08 17.49 11.98
C LEU A 368 10.59 17.46 11.73
N GLU A 369 11.03 16.68 10.76
CA GLU A 369 12.45 16.42 10.47
C GLU A 369 12.91 17.16 9.19
N PRO A 370 13.59 18.31 9.28
CA PRO A 370 13.84 19.19 8.13
C PRO A 370 14.71 18.58 7.02
N SER A 371 15.48 17.55 7.34
CA SER A 371 16.23 16.71 6.40
C SER A 371 15.27 15.91 5.50
N GLY A 372 14.36 15.14 6.10
CA GLY A 372 13.35 14.34 5.41
C GLY A 372 12.47 15.17 4.46
N TRP A 373 11.97 16.34 4.89
CA TRP A 373 11.19 17.26 4.03
C TRP A 373 11.89 17.62 2.71
N GLY A 374 13.23 17.70 2.73
CA GLY A 374 14.04 17.95 1.54
C GLY A 374 13.93 16.84 0.48
N HIS A 375 13.50 15.64 0.87
CA HIS A 375 13.35 14.47 -0.01
C HIS A 375 11.89 14.09 -0.22
N THR A 376 11.01 14.38 0.76
CA THR A 376 9.55 14.27 0.65
C THR A 376 8.95 15.25 -0.37
N ILE A 377 9.45 16.50 -0.47
CA ILE A 377 8.84 17.52 -1.36
C ILE A 377 9.79 18.04 -2.46
N LEU A 378 11.07 18.29 -2.17
CA LEU A 378 11.97 19.02 -3.08
C LEU A 378 13.16 18.17 -3.57
N ARG A 379 12.88 17.14 -4.37
CA ARG A 379 13.87 16.15 -4.85
C ARG A 379 15.16 16.81 -5.38
N LYS A 380 16.20 16.83 -4.54
CA LYS A 380 17.54 17.36 -4.85
C LYS A 380 18.26 16.51 -5.91
N THR A 381 19.36 17.04 -6.43
CA THR A 381 20.19 16.42 -7.48
C THR A 381 20.69 15.03 -7.10
N THR A 382 20.62 14.08 -8.05
CA THR A 382 20.87 12.64 -7.85
C THR A 382 22.36 12.25 -7.67
N GLU A 383 23.25 13.19 -7.31
CA GLU A 383 24.69 12.91 -7.17
C GLU A 383 25.01 11.99 -5.99
N GLN A 384 24.15 11.99 -4.98
CA GLN A 384 24.07 10.97 -3.93
C GLN A 384 22.58 10.62 -3.73
N MET A 385 22.23 9.34 -3.60
CA MET A 385 20.97 8.98 -2.96
C MET A 385 21.16 9.16 -1.45
N PRO A 386 20.51 10.18 -0.84
CA PRO A 386 20.66 10.44 0.58
C PRO A 386 20.08 9.27 1.37
N GLN A 387 20.64 9.04 2.55
CA GLN A 387 19.96 8.22 3.55
C GLN A 387 18.77 9.02 4.05
N ASP A 388 17.59 8.41 4.11
CA ASP A 388 16.45 9.06 4.76
C ASP A 388 16.62 8.85 6.27
N GLU A 389 16.77 9.95 7.01
CA GLU A 389 17.03 9.93 8.45
C GLU A 389 15.86 9.30 9.21
N THR A 390 14.64 9.36 8.65
CA THR A 390 13.41 8.70 9.10
C THR A 390 13.60 7.22 9.44
N TYR A 391 14.44 6.50 8.69
CA TYR A 391 14.64 5.05 8.83
C TYR A 391 15.84 4.65 9.70
N GLN A 392 16.61 5.59 10.22
CA GLN A 392 17.72 5.31 11.12
C GLN A 392 17.21 4.94 12.52
N PRO A 393 18.00 4.25 13.36
CA PRO A 393 17.68 4.18 14.78
C PRO A 393 17.61 5.61 15.36
N LEU A 394 16.56 5.89 16.14
CA LEU A 394 16.47 7.04 17.02
C LEU A 394 17.51 6.89 18.15
N GLY A 395 18.79 7.03 17.80
CA GLY A 395 19.92 6.91 18.72
C GLY A 395 19.83 8.00 19.79
N GLU A 396 19.89 7.57 21.05
CA GLU A 396 19.63 8.28 22.32
C GLU A 396 19.63 9.84 22.27
N GLN A 397 18.59 10.44 21.70
CA GLN A 397 18.39 11.89 21.62
C GLN A 397 17.13 12.34 22.36
N ARG A 398 17.22 12.22 23.69
CA ARG A 398 16.60 13.04 24.76
C ARG A 398 15.16 13.52 24.57
#